data_AF-A0A857CZQ0-F1
#
_entry.id   AF-A0A857CZQ0-F1
#
_cell.length_a   1.000
_cell.length_b   1.000
_cell.length_c   1.000
_cell.angle_alpha   90.00
_cell.angle_beta   90.00
_cell.angle_gamma   90.00
#
_symmetry.space_group_name_H-M   'P 1'
#
loop_
_entity.id
_entity.type
_entity.pdbx_description
1 polymer ?
#
loop_
_entity_poly.entity_id
_entity_poly.type
_entity_poly.pdbx_seq_one_letter_code
_entity_poly.pdbx_strand_id
1 'polypeptide(L)'
;MITNISRQLTSGALAIASSVAAFGFAGAAQAQISGTLSITGTAQIDPWGAPDPMLKPLNVTAINGATGQFTDVMLGDVSTPASFALTGTGSGGMSDFDSPSSLANFISIVVNTMPPTGPGPGTVIGNITATQAMGTFAGIMGSDGTTTYTVTGNMAFDEPNGFPDLLGTFSIGFTRSVTGGQVSESYNLSLQKSSVPVDIPEPSAILGILAVAGAGAFARRKG
;
A
#
# COMPACT_ATOMS: atom_id res chain seq x y z
N MET A 1 -50.23 52.90 26.96
CA MET A 1 -48.94 53.03 26.22
C MET A 1 -48.13 51.78 26.50
N ILE A 2 -48.25 50.76 25.65
CA ILE A 2 -47.49 49.51 25.71
C ILE A 2 -46.75 49.39 24.40
N THR A 3 -45.45 49.66 24.42
CA THR A 3 -44.55 49.48 23.27
C THR A 3 -43.21 48.98 23.78
N ASN A 4 -42.75 47.86 23.20
CA ASN A 4 -41.42 47.26 23.23
C ASN A 4 -41.32 45.86 23.84
N ILE A 5 -41.95 44.87 23.20
CA ILE A 5 -41.53 43.46 23.26
C ILE A 5 -40.97 42.98 21.89
N SER A 6 -41.05 43.81 20.84
CA SER A 6 -40.63 43.42 19.47
C SER A 6 -39.15 43.61 19.14
N ARG A 7 -38.32 44.20 20.03
CA ARG A 7 -36.89 44.47 19.76
C ARG A 7 -35.89 43.48 20.37
N GLN A 8 -36.35 42.49 21.15
CA GLN A 8 -35.47 41.48 21.75
C GLN A 8 -35.43 40.14 21.01
N LEU A 9 -36.34 39.88 20.07
CA LEU A 9 -36.35 38.61 19.32
C LEU A 9 -35.38 38.59 18.13
N THR A 10 -34.90 39.74 17.66
CA THR A 10 -34.03 39.80 16.47
C THR A 10 -32.54 39.61 16.79
N SER A 11 -32.13 39.71 18.06
CA SER A 11 -30.71 39.52 18.44
C SER A 11 -30.39 38.14 19.01
N GLY A 12 -31.40 37.33 19.36
CA GLY A 12 -31.22 35.95 19.83
C GLY A 12 -31.20 34.90 18.72
N ALA A 13 -31.76 35.22 17.54
CA ALA A 13 -31.78 34.31 16.40
C ALA A 13 -30.49 34.31 15.56
N LEU A 14 -29.66 35.36 15.65
CA LEU A 14 -28.42 35.48 14.86
C LEU A 14 -27.17 34.99 15.61
N ALA A 15 -27.23 34.84 16.94
CA ALA A 15 -26.10 34.37 17.74
C ALA A 15 -26.04 32.83 17.90
N ILE A 16 -27.07 32.10 17.44
CA ILE A 16 -27.09 30.61 17.46
C ILE A 16 -26.73 30.03 16.09
N ALA A 17 -26.61 30.86 15.05
CA ALA A 17 -26.20 30.41 13.71
C ALA A 17 -24.68 30.19 13.56
N SER A 18 -23.86 30.68 14.49
CA SER A 18 -22.39 30.52 14.45
C SER A 18 -21.87 29.34 15.28
N SER A 19 -22.74 28.60 15.98
CA SER A 19 -22.36 27.43 16.80
C SER A 19 -22.67 26.09 16.14
N VAL A 20 -23.14 26.08 14.89
CA VAL A 20 -23.40 24.87 14.09
C VAL A 20 -22.37 24.73 12.95
N ALA A 21 -21.16 25.26 13.16
CA ALA A 21 -19.99 24.96 12.33
C ALA A 21 -18.92 24.14 13.09
N ALA A 22 -19.14 23.84 14.37
CA ALA A 22 -18.13 23.23 15.25
C ALA A 22 -18.42 21.77 15.67
N PHE A 23 -19.50 21.15 15.19
CA PHE A 23 -19.82 19.74 15.46
C PHE A 23 -20.13 18.92 14.18
N GLY A 24 -19.67 19.40 13.01
CA GLY A 24 -19.86 18.73 11.71
C GLY A 24 -18.73 17.81 11.27
N PHE A 25 -17.65 17.66 12.05
CA PHE A 25 -16.52 16.77 11.73
C PHE A 25 -16.39 15.60 12.71
N ALA A 26 -17.51 15.16 13.31
CA ALA A 26 -17.58 13.84 13.92
C ALA A 26 -17.60 12.79 12.81
N GLY A 27 -16.41 12.36 12.38
CA GLY A 27 -16.21 11.23 11.48
C GLY A 27 -16.79 11.43 10.08
N ALA A 28 -16.12 12.23 9.25
CA ALA A 28 -16.03 11.80 7.85
C ALA A 28 -15.29 10.47 7.92
N ALA A 29 -16.03 9.35 7.90
CA ALA A 29 -15.44 8.04 7.78
C ALA A 29 -14.48 8.13 6.59
N GLN A 30 -13.17 8.10 6.87
CA GLN A 30 -12.18 8.16 5.81
C GLN A 30 -12.51 6.99 4.90
N ALA A 31 -12.82 7.32 3.65
CA ALA A 31 -13.13 6.30 2.68
C ALA A 31 -11.94 5.34 2.61
N GLN A 32 -12.23 4.05 2.70
CA GLN A 32 -11.21 3.02 2.69
C GLN A 32 -10.57 2.95 1.30
N ILE A 33 -9.49 3.68 1.11
CA ILE A 33 -8.63 3.58 -0.08
C ILE A 33 -7.91 2.23 -0.02
N SER A 34 -8.08 1.43 -1.06
CA SER A 34 -7.36 0.18 -1.27
C SER A 34 -7.10 0.02 -2.76
N GLY A 35 -6.18 -0.87 -3.12
CA GLY A 35 -5.93 -1.16 -4.52
C GLY A 35 -4.89 -2.24 -4.70
N THR A 36 -4.99 -2.94 -5.83
CA THR A 36 -3.95 -3.84 -6.31
C THR A 36 -3.47 -3.37 -7.67
N LEU A 37 -2.17 -3.50 -7.91
CA LEU A 37 -1.56 -3.28 -9.21
C LEU A 37 -0.64 -4.45 -9.51
N SER A 38 -0.79 -5.05 -10.68
CA SER A 38 0.13 -6.07 -11.20
C SER A 38 0.65 -5.63 -12.55
N ILE A 39 1.97 -5.65 -12.70
CA ILE A 39 2.67 -5.28 -13.93
C ILE A 39 3.69 -6.34 -14.31
N THR A 40 4.02 -6.37 -15.60
CA THR A 40 5.15 -7.15 -16.13
C THR A 40 6.06 -6.23 -16.94
N GLY A 41 7.33 -6.58 -16.98
CA GLY A 41 8.31 -5.88 -17.78
C GLY A 41 9.51 -6.75 -18.14
N THR A 42 10.43 -6.15 -18.89
CA THR A 42 11.73 -6.76 -19.21
C THR A 42 12.72 -6.45 -18.10
N ALA A 43 13.69 -7.33 -17.92
CA ALA A 43 14.75 -7.14 -16.94
C ALA A 43 16.11 -7.49 -17.55
N GLN A 44 17.16 -7.08 -16.84
CA GLN A 44 18.48 -7.69 -16.91
C GLN A 44 18.77 -8.34 -15.56
N ILE A 45 19.17 -9.61 -15.58
CA ILE A 45 19.31 -10.41 -14.36
C ILE A 45 20.66 -11.13 -14.39
N ASP A 46 21.41 -11.04 -13.30
CA ASP A 46 22.66 -11.80 -13.18
C ASP A 46 22.39 -13.32 -13.12
N PRO A 47 23.27 -14.15 -13.72
CA PRO A 47 23.08 -15.60 -13.77
C PRO A 47 23.08 -16.23 -12.38
N TRP A 48 22.45 -17.39 -12.25
CA TRP A 48 22.56 -18.21 -11.04
C TRP A 48 24.03 -18.51 -10.70
N GLY A 49 24.37 -18.41 -9.42
CA GLY A 49 25.74 -18.56 -8.93
C GLY A 49 26.62 -17.29 -9.04
N ALA A 50 26.10 -16.19 -9.61
CA ALA A 50 26.75 -14.89 -9.46
C ALA A 50 26.69 -14.46 -7.98
N PRO A 51 27.79 -13.92 -7.42
CA PRO A 51 27.76 -13.29 -6.11
C PRO A 51 26.95 -12.00 -6.17
N ASP A 52 26.13 -11.75 -5.15
CA ASP A 52 25.32 -10.56 -4.97
C ASP A 52 24.53 -10.16 -6.25
N PRO A 53 23.66 -11.05 -6.77
CA PRO A 53 23.09 -10.89 -8.08
C PRO A 53 22.26 -9.61 -8.19
N MET A 54 22.51 -8.85 -9.25
CA MET A 54 21.82 -7.61 -9.55
C MET A 54 20.54 -7.88 -10.36
N LEU A 55 19.42 -7.29 -9.90
CA LEU A 55 18.11 -7.41 -10.51
C LEU A 55 17.71 -6.03 -11.06
N LYS A 56 17.66 -5.90 -12.40
CA LYS A 56 17.44 -4.62 -13.07
C LYS A 56 16.19 -4.64 -13.93
N PRO A 57 15.05 -4.13 -13.45
CA PRO A 57 13.94 -3.79 -14.33
C PRO A 57 14.39 -2.77 -15.39
N LEU A 58 14.01 -2.98 -16.66
CA LEU A 58 14.41 -2.09 -17.76
C LEU A 58 13.23 -1.24 -18.26
N ASN A 59 12.06 -1.86 -18.42
CA ASN A 59 10.83 -1.17 -18.80
C ASN A 59 9.60 -1.95 -18.31
N VAL A 60 8.46 -1.26 -18.21
CA VAL A 60 7.14 -1.88 -18.03
C VAL A 60 6.59 -2.22 -19.42
N THR A 61 6.06 -3.42 -19.61
CA THR A 61 5.48 -3.86 -20.89
C THR A 61 3.98 -4.10 -20.82
N ALA A 62 3.44 -4.40 -19.64
CA ALA A 62 2.03 -4.67 -19.46
C ALA A 62 1.53 -4.32 -18.06
N ILE A 63 0.28 -3.90 -17.98
CA ILE A 63 -0.53 -3.90 -16.76
C ILE A 63 -1.40 -5.16 -16.80
N ASN A 64 -1.15 -6.11 -15.89
CA ASN A 64 -1.86 -7.38 -15.84
C ASN A 64 -3.14 -7.30 -14.99
N GLY A 65 -3.23 -6.31 -14.11
CA GLY A 65 -4.41 -6.06 -13.31
C GLY A 65 -4.26 -4.80 -12.49
N ALA A 66 -5.33 -4.00 -12.41
CA ALA A 66 -5.34 -2.78 -11.63
C ALA A 66 -6.73 -2.59 -11.02
N THR A 67 -6.82 -2.33 -9.72
CA THR A 67 -8.09 -2.22 -8.97
C THR A 67 -8.04 -1.11 -7.93
N GLY A 68 -9.21 -0.71 -7.45
CA GLY A 68 -9.34 0.33 -6.43
C GLY A 68 -8.74 1.64 -6.92
N GLN A 69 -7.81 2.23 -6.15
CA GLN A 69 -7.13 3.46 -6.56
C GLN A 69 -6.33 3.33 -7.87
N PHE A 70 -5.94 2.11 -8.24
CA PHE A 70 -5.15 1.87 -9.45
C PHE A 70 -6.01 1.56 -10.69
N THR A 71 -7.34 1.53 -10.60
CA THR A 71 -8.22 1.02 -11.68
C THR A 71 -7.98 1.68 -13.05
N ASP A 72 -7.65 2.96 -13.09
CA ASP A 72 -7.45 3.72 -14.33
C ASP A 72 -5.98 3.86 -14.74
N VAL A 73 -5.06 3.16 -14.07
CA VAL A 73 -3.62 3.22 -14.36
C VAL A 73 -3.32 2.57 -15.71
N MET A 74 -2.65 3.32 -16.58
CA MET A 74 -2.18 2.87 -17.88
C MET A 74 -0.66 2.64 -17.87
N LEU A 75 -0.12 2.04 -18.94
CA LEU A 75 1.30 1.73 -19.05
C LEU A 75 2.22 2.95 -18.87
N GLY A 76 1.80 4.11 -19.42
CA GLY A 76 2.57 5.35 -19.34
C GLY A 76 2.55 6.03 -17.96
N ASP A 77 1.67 5.56 -17.06
CA ASP A 77 1.50 6.12 -15.73
C ASP A 77 2.45 5.49 -14.71
N VAL A 78 3.13 4.39 -15.08
CA VAL A 78 3.96 3.60 -14.16
C VAL A 78 5.43 3.74 -14.55
N SER A 79 6.27 4.15 -13.59
CA SER A 79 7.71 4.17 -13.80
C SER A 79 8.29 2.75 -13.81
N THR A 80 9.44 2.57 -14.47
CA THR A 80 10.25 1.36 -14.27
C THR A 80 10.65 1.25 -12.80
N PRO A 81 10.47 0.07 -12.16
CA PRO A 81 10.90 -0.10 -10.78
C PRO A 81 12.43 0.02 -10.62
N ALA A 82 12.89 0.51 -9.48
CA ALA A 82 14.31 0.68 -9.21
C ALA A 82 15.03 -0.68 -9.16
N SER A 83 16.28 -0.69 -9.63
CA SER A 83 17.16 -1.86 -9.58
C SER A 83 17.73 -2.05 -8.17
N PHE A 84 18.02 -3.29 -7.81
CA PHE A 84 18.69 -3.61 -6.54
C PHE A 84 19.46 -4.93 -6.64
N ALA A 85 20.46 -5.09 -5.76
CA ALA A 85 21.18 -6.34 -5.59
C ALA A 85 20.57 -7.14 -4.44
N LEU A 86 20.64 -8.46 -4.57
CA LEU A 86 20.54 -9.36 -3.42
C LEU A 86 21.93 -9.51 -2.79
N THR A 87 22.00 -9.98 -1.56
CA THR A 87 23.26 -10.34 -0.91
C THR A 87 23.32 -11.85 -0.70
N GLY A 88 24.44 -12.45 -1.13
CA GLY A 88 24.65 -13.90 -1.13
C GLY A 88 24.88 -14.48 -2.53
N THR A 89 25.03 -15.80 -2.59
CA THR A 89 25.35 -16.51 -3.84
C THR A 89 24.42 -17.72 -3.97
N GLY A 90 23.70 -17.79 -5.10
CA GLY A 90 22.85 -18.95 -5.40
C GLY A 90 23.67 -20.23 -5.56
N SER A 91 23.25 -21.30 -4.90
CA SER A 91 23.87 -22.62 -5.00
C SER A 91 22.83 -23.73 -4.95
N GLY A 92 23.11 -24.86 -5.61
CA GLY A 92 22.12 -25.92 -5.75
C GLY A 92 20.89 -25.47 -6.53
N GLY A 93 19.72 -26.04 -6.20
CA GLY A 93 18.44 -25.72 -6.86
C GLY A 93 17.64 -24.59 -6.22
N MET A 94 17.95 -24.20 -4.98
CA MET A 94 17.27 -23.15 -4.24
C MET A 94 18.22 -22.52 -3.22
N SER A 95 18.12 -21.21 -3.00
CA SER A 95 18.89 -20.50 -1.99
C SER A 95 18.11 -19.31 -1.46
N ASP A 96 18.25 -19.06 -0.16
CA ASP A 96 17.84 -17.81 0.45
C ASP A 96 18.92 -16.75 0.22
N PHE A 97 18.48 -15.51 0.07
CA PHE A 97 19.35 -14.35 -0.07
C PHE A 97 18.95 -13.30 0.96
N ASP A 98 19.92 -12.49 1.37
CA ASP A 98 19.62 -11.28 2.09
C ASP A 98 19.05 -10.25 1.10
N SER A 99 17.91 -9.68 1.43
CA SER A 99 17.21 -8.69 0.61
C SER A 99 17.68 -7.26 0.92
N PRO A 100 17.53 -6.28 0.01
CA PRO A 100 17.81 -4.89 0.34
C PRO A 100 16.95 -4.42 1.51
N SER A 101 17.56 -3.81 2.53
CA SER A 101 16.86 -3.44 3.76
C SER A 101 15.75 -2.40 3.53
N SER A 102 16.01 -1.40 2.69
CA SER A 102 14.97 -0.49 2.18
C SER A 102 15.40 0.18 0.87
N LEU A 103 14.42 0.53 0.05
CA LEU A 103 14.64 1.25 -1.21
C LEU A 103 13.55 2.31 -1.39
N ALA A 104 13.98 3.57 -1.28
CA ALA A 104 13.12 4.73 -1.50
C ALA A 104 12.90 4.96 -3.00
N ASN A 105 11.75 5.55 -3.36
CA ASN A 105 11.36 5.83 -4.74
C ASN A 105 11.48 4.59 -5.64
N PHE A 106 11.07 3.42 -5.11
CA PHE A 106 11.16 2.17 -5.83
C PHE A 106 10.31 2.20 -7.10
N ILE A 107 9.12 2.79 -7.05
CA ILE A 107 8.24 2.96 -8.20
C ILE A 107 7.39 4.22 -8.01
N SER A 108 7.05 4.91 -9.10
CA SER A 108 6.04 5.96 -9.10
C SER A 108 4.88 5.59 -10.03
N ILE A 109 3.67 5.90 -9.58
CA ILE A 109 2.42 5.54 -10.26
C ILE A 109 1.53 6.77 -10.30
N VAL A 110 1.19 7.25 -11.50
CA VAL A 110 0.20 8.30 -11.69
C VAL A 110 -1.19 7.68 -11.53
N VAL A 111 -1.98 8.24 -10.62
CA VAL A 111 -3.36 7.81 -10.34
C VAL A 111 -4.31 8.96 -10.60
N ASN A 112 -5.54 8.64 -11.03
CA ASN A 112 -6.57 9.63 -11.36
C ASN A 112 -7.90 9.40 -10.63
N THR A 113 -7.95 8.44 -9.72
CA THR A 113 -9.18 8.08 -9.00
C THR A 113 -9.54 9.12 -7.94
N MET A 114 -10.76 9.63 -8.00
CA MET A 114 -11.32 10.58 -7.03
C MET A 114 -11.80 9.90 -5.74
N PRO A 115 -12.03 10.66 -4.65
CA PRO A 115 -12.71 10.15 -3.47
C PRO A 115 -14.08 9.56 -3.84
N PRO A 116 -14.52 8.44 -3.23
CA PRO A 116 -13.93 7.76 -2.07
C PRO A 116 -12.79 6.78 -2.36
N THR A 117 -12.54 6.43 -3.62
CA THR A 117 -11.62 5.34 -4.01
C THR A 117 -10.16 5.77 -4.11
N GLY A 118 -9.89 7.07 -4.11
CA GLY A 118 -8.54 7.63 -4.12
C GLY A 118 -8.46 9.09 -3.71
N PRO A 119 -7.25 9.64 -3.61
CA PRO A 119 -6.96 11.00 -3.17
C PRO A 119 -7.16 12.06 -4.27
N GLY A 120 -7.69 11.68 -5.43
CA GLY A 120 -7.70 12.49 -6.65
C GLY A 120 -6.43 12.32 -7.49
N PRO A 121 -6.32 13.04 -8.62
CA PRO A 121 -5.17 12.98 -9.51
C PRO A 121 -3.86 13.31 -8.80
N GLY A 122 -2.82 12.51 -9.06
CA GLY A 122 -1.49 12.74 -8.53
C GLY A 122 -0.56 11.54 -8.71
N THR A 123 0.64 11.65 -8.16
CA THR A 123 1.64 10.59 -8.22
C THR A 123 1.76 9.93 -6.86
N VAL A 124 1.56 8.62 -6.82
CA VAL A 124 1.86 7.78 -5.66
C VAL A 124 3.31 7.32 -5.78
N ILE A 125 4.08 7.45 -4.71
CA ILE A 125 5.48 6.98 -4.66
C ILE A 125 5.55 5.77 -3.73
N GLY A 126 5.98 4.63 -4.28
CA GLY A 126 6.18 3.39 -3.53
C GLY A 126 7.60 3.30 -2.98
N ASN A 127 7.72 3.12 -1.67
CA ASN A 127 8.96 2.85 -0.96
C ASN A 127 8.90 1.43 -0.39
N ILE A 128 9.92 0.61 -0.65
CA ILE A 128 9.91 -0.79 -0.20
C ILE A 128 10.82 -1.03 0.99
N THR A 129 10.42 -1.98 1.83
CA THR A 129 11.23 -2.64 2.84
C THR A 129 11.12 -4.13 2.59
N ALA A 130 12.15 -4.72 1.97
CA ALA A 130 12.12 -6.14 1.66
C ALA A 130 12.35 -6.96 2.94
N THR A 131 11.58 -8.03 3.09
CA THR A 131 11.62 -8.91 4.27
C THR A 131 12.12 -10.31 3.94
N GLN A 132 12.03 -10.71 2.66
CA GLN A 132 12.48 -12.02 2.20
C GLN A 132 12.91 -11.93 0.74
N ALA A 133 14.02 -12.58 0.41
CA ALA A 133 14.44 -12.86 -0.95
C ALA A 133 14.83 -14.34 -1.07
N MET A 134 14.34 -14.98 -2.12
CA MET A 134 14.63 -16.38 -2.42
C MET A 134 14.92 -16.52 -3.91
N GLY A 135 15.84 -17.40 -4.26
CA GLY A 135 16.13 -17.76 -5.64
C GLY A 135 16.05 -19.26 -5.88
N THR A 136 15.66 -19.63 -7.08
CA THR A 136 15.63 -21.02 -7.55
C THR A 136 16.29 -21.14 -8.90
N PHE A 137 16.91 -22.29 -9.15
CA PHE A 137 17.45 -22.67 -10.44
C PHE A 137 16.91 -24.01 -10.88
N ALA A 138 16.25 -24.02 -12.03
CA ALA A 138 15.76 -25.21 -12.70
C ALA A 138 16.54 -25.40 -14.01
N GLY A 139 17.55 -26.28 -13.99
CA GLY A 139 18.38 -26.54 -15.16
C GLY A 139 19.57 -27.41 -14.83
N ILE A 140 20.51 -27.47 -15.78
CA ILE A 140 21.81 -28.12 -15.58
C ILE A 140 22.79 -27.03 -15.14
N MET A 141 23.41 -27.20 -13.97
CA MET A 141 24.38 -26.23 -13.44
C MET A 141 25.49 -25.96 -14.47
N GLY A 142 25.70 -24.69 -14.82
CA GLY A 142 26.68 -24.28 -15.84
C GLY A 142 26.20 -24.40 -17.29
N SER A 143 24.91 -24.65 -17.53
CA SER A 143 24.31 -24.74 -18.86
C SER A 143 22.97 -23.99 -18.90
N ASP A 144 22.09 -24.39 -19.82
CA ASP A 144 20.73 -23.90 -19.95
C ASP A 144 19.91 -24.16 -18.67
N GLY A 145 19.04 -23.21 -18.35
CA GLY A 145 18.23 -23.27 -17.15
C GLY A 145 17.41 -22.01 -16.95
N THR A 146 16.42 -22.13 -16.07
CA THR A 146 15.59 -21.01 -15.63
C THR A 146 15.99 -20.64 -14.21
N THR A 147 16.40 -19.39 -14.03
CA THR A 147 16.63 -18.78 -12.73
C THR A 147 15.43 -17.91 -12.39
N THR A 148 14.90 -18.07 -11.18
CA THR A 148 13.82 -17.22 -10.67
C THR A 148 14.23 -16.65 -9.33
N TYR A 149 14.15 -15.34 -9.18
CA TYR A 149 14.30 -14.65 -7.89
C TYR A 149 12.96 -14.06 -7.47
N THR A 150 12.54 -14.27 -6.23
CA THR A 150 11.33 -13.66 -5.69
C THR A 150 11.70 -12.85 -4.46
N VAL A 151 11.29 -11.60 -4.43
CA VAL A 151 11.50 -10.68 -3.31
C VAL A 151 10.15 -10.16 -2.85
N THR A 152 9.89 -10.25 -1.56
CA THR A 152 8.65 -9.80 -0.94
C THR A 152 8.94 -8.91 0.25
N GLY A 153 7.95 -8.08 0.58
CA GLY A 153 8.00 -7.29 1.79
C GLY A 153 6.91 -6.24 1.84
N ASN A 154 7.17 -5.24 2.65
CA ASN A 154 6.23 -4.16 2.90
C ASN A 154 6.50 -3.01 1.95
N MET A 155 5.44 -2.26 1.63
CA MET A 155 5.53 -1.04 0.85
C MET A 155 4.79 0.09 1.59
N ALA A 156 5.45 1.24 1.69
CA ALA A 156 4.81 2.50 2.06
C ALA A 156 4.52 3.28 0.78
N PHE A 157 3.27 3.70 0.64
CA PHE A 157 2.77 4.48 -0.49
C PHE A 157 2.61 5.92 -0.01
N ASP A 158 3.51 6.80 -0.45
CA ASP A 158 3.37 8.25 -0.27
C ASP A 158 2.27 8.73 -1.21
N GLU A 159 1.16 9.19 -0.63
CA GLU A 159 -0.04 9.56 -1.35
C GLU A 159 -0.03 11.04 -1.75
N PRO A 160 -0.52 11.39 -2.96
CA PRO A 160 -0.55 12.77 -3.40
C PRO A 160 -1.56 13.61 -2.61
N ASN A 161 -1.51 14.92 -2.83
CA ASN A 161 -2.50 15.89 -2.33
C ASN A 161 -2.58 15.99 -0.80
N GLY A 162 -1.52 15.59 -0.09
CA GLY A 162 -1.45 15.64 1.36
C GLY A 162 -2.31 14.57 2.05
N PHE A 163 -2.72 13.53 1.31
CA PHE A 163 -3.28 12.33 1.91
C PHE A 163 -2.21 11.61 2.74
N PRO A 164 -2.61 10.94 3.84
CA PRO A 164 -1.67 10.19 4.65
C PRO A 164 -1.11 9.00 3.86
N ASP A 165 0.16 8.69 4.10
CA ASP A 165 0.80 7.51 3.55
C ASP A 165 0.01 6.25 3.87
N LEU A 166 -0.15 5.40 2.86
CA LEU A 166 -0.78 4.09 3.02
C LEU A 166 0.27 3.00 3.12
N LEU A 167 -0.06 1.95 3.86
CA LEU A 167 0.78 0.77 3.94
C LEU A 167 0.23 -0.35 3.07
N GLY A 168 1.12 -1.24 2.70
CA GLY A 168 0.80 -2.41 1.94
C GLY A 168 1.99 -3.33 1.75
N THR A 169 1.91 -4.14 0.71
CA THR A 169 2.89 -5.18 0.41
C THR A 169 3.28 -5.15 -1.05
N PHE A 170 4.49 -5.62 -1.33
CA PHE A 170 4.94 -5.88 -2.68
C PHE A 170 5.48 -7.31 -2.80
N SER A 171 5.38 -7.85 -4.01
CA SER A 171 6.04 -9.08 -4.43
C SER A 171 6.57 -8.87 -5.84
N ILE A 172 7.89 -8.96 -6.02
CA ILE A 172 8.53 -8.89 -7.33
C ILE A 172 9.24 -10.21 -7.63
N GLY A 173 8.87 -10.83 -8.75
CA GLY A 173 9.55 -11.99 -9.30
C GLY A 173 10.37 -11.59 -10.52
N PHE A 174 11.59 -12.09 -10.62
CA PHE A 174 12.47 -11.96 -11.77
C PHE A 174 12.69 -13.34 -12.35
N THR A 175 12.56 -13.49 -13.67
CA THR A 175 12.80 -14.76 -14.35
C THR A 175 13.79 -14.55 -15.48
N ARG A 176 14.86 -15.35 -15.46
CA ARG A 176 15.88 -15.45 -16.50
C ARG A 176 15.88 -16.87 -17.03
N SER A 177 15.53 -17.05 -18.29
CA SER A 177 15.60 -18.34 -18.99
C SER A 177 16.73 -18.31 -20.00
N VAL A 178 17.58 -19.34 -19.97
CA VAL A 178 18.59 -19.59 -20.99
C VAL A 178 18.24 -20.88 -21.71
N THR A 179 18.03 -20.80 -23.02
CA THR A 179 17.67 -21.95 -23.87
C THR A 179 18.41 -21.86 -25.20
N GLY A 180 19.27 -22.84 -25.49
CA GLY A 180 20.09 -22.88 -26.70
C GLY A 180 21.00 -21.66 -26.84
N GLY A 181 21.47 -21.10 -25.72
CA GLY A 181 22.28 -19.86 -25.70
C GLY A 181 21.48 -18.56 -25.90
N GLN A 182 20.16 -18.62 -26.08
CA GLN A 182 19.29 -17.44 -26.06
C GLN A 182 18.88 -17.12 -24.63
N VAL A 183 18.94 -15.84 -24.26
CA VAL A 183 18.59 -15.36 -22.92
C VAL A 183 17.30 -14.55 -23.00
N SER A 184 16.31 -14.92 -22.18
CA SER A 184 15.05 -14.19 -22.01
C SER A 184 14.88 -13.80 -20.55
N GLU A 185 14.67 -12.50 -20.30
CA GLU A 185 14.68 -11.92 -18.96
C GLU A 185 13.46 -11.01 -18.76
N SER A 186 12.74 -11.24 -17.66
CA SER A 186 11.51 -10.52 -17.35
C SER A 186 11.31 -10.39 -15.85
N TYR A 187 10.40 -9.50 -15.46
CA TYR A 187 9.91 -9.42 -14.10
C TYR A 187 8.40 -9.30 -14.06
N ASN A 188 7.80 -9.75 -12.96
CA ASN A 188 6.43 -9.48 -12.58
C ASN A 188 6.42 -8.80 -11.21
N LEU A 189 5.71 -7.69 -11.09
CA LEU A 189 5.52 -6.98 -9.83
C LEU A 189 4.05 -7.00 -9.46
N SER A 190 3.75 -7.28 -8.20
CA SER A 190 2.44 -7.16 -7.60
C SER A 190 2.53 -6.25 -6.39
N LEU A 191 1.63 -5.26 -6.36
CA LEU A 191 1.46 -4.30 -5.28
C LEU A 191 0.06 -4.48 -4.71
N GLN A 192 -0.05 -4.39 -3.39
CA GLN A 192 -1.32 -4.33 -2.69
C GLN A 192 -1.22 -3.25 -1.63
N LYS A 193 -2.26 -2.44 -1.49
CA LYS A 193 -2.35 -1.43 -0.44
C LYS A 193 -3.72 -1.38 0.21
N SER A 194 -3.73 -0.95 1.46
CA SER A 194 -4.96 -0.77 2.24
C SER A 194 -4.79 0.36 3.25
N SER A 195 -5.81 1.22 3.33
CA SER A 195 -5.96 2.23 4.39
C SER A 195 -6.62 1.70 5.66
N VAL A 196 -7.00 0.41 5.70
CA VAL A 196 -7.54 -0.21 6.92
C VAL A 196 -6.45 -0.18 7.98
N PRO A 197 -6.65 0.54 9.10
CA PRO A 197 -5.81 0.35 10.28
C PRO A 197 -5.92 -1.13 10.65
N VAL A 198 -4.81 -1.80 10.93
CA VAL A 198 -4.89 -3.09 11.61
C VAL A 198 -5.57 -2.80 12.95
N ASP A 199 -6.87 -3.08 13.06
CA ASP A 199 -7.62 -2.94 14.30
C ASP A 199 -7.01 -3.92 15.31
N ILE A 200 -5.97 -3.48 16.02
CA ILE A 200 -5.60 -4.09 17.28
C ILE A 200 -6.55 -3.46 18.29
N PRO A 201 -7.53 -4.21 18.84
CA PRO A 201 -8.44 -3.63 19.82
C PRO A 201 -7.60 -3.18 21.02
N GLU A 202 -7.55 -1.88 21.28
CA GLU A 202 -6.92 -1.39 22.49
C GLU A 202 -7.71 -1.91 23.72
N PRO A 203 -7.03 -2.34 24.82
CA PRO A 203 -7.68 -2.94 25.99
C PRO A 203 -8.72 -2.03 26.68
N SER A 204 -8.71 -0.73 26.39
CA SER A 204 -9.57 0.31 26.94
C SER A 204 -11.03 0.21 26.48
N ALA A 205 -11.31 -0.37 25.31
CA ALA A 205 -12.69 -0.56 24.82
C ALA A 205 -13.50 -1.59 25.66
N ILE A 206 -12.81 -2.50 26.35
CA ILE A 206 -13.45 -3.51 27.22
C ILE A 206 -13.87 -2.91 28.57
N LEU A 207 -13.15 -1.90 29.08
CA LEU A 207 -13.50 -1.26 30.36
C LEU A 207 -14.67 -0.27 30.23
N GLY A 208 -14.86 0.36 29.06
CA GLY A 208 -15.98 1.29 28.82
C GLY A 208 -17.35 0.61 28.81
N ILE A 209 -17.42 -0.67 28.46
CA ILE A 209 -18.67 -1.45 28.42
C ILE A 209 -19.03 -1.99 29.81
N LEU A 210 -18.04 -2.30 30.67
CA LEU A 210 -18.31 -2.86 31.99
C LEU A 210 -18.75 -1.80 33.02
N ALA A 211 -18.35 -0.54 32.86
CA ALA A 211 -18.77 0.55 33.74
C ALA A 211 -20.25 0.91 33.60
N VAL A 212 -20.87 0.64 32.45
CA VAL A 212 -22.30 0.91 32.20
C VAL A 212 -23.22 -0.17 32.78
N ALA A 213 -22.68 -1.37 33.06
CA ALA A 213 -23.43 -2.44 33.73
C ALA A 213 -23.50 -2.31 35.27
N GLY A 214 -22.66 -1.45 35.89
CA GLY A 214 -22.56 -1.32 37.35
C GLY A 214 -23.49 -0.29 37.99
N ALA A 215 -24.03 0.67 37.24
CA ALA A 215 -24.88 1.73 37.79
C ALA A 215 -26.39 1.39 37.81
N GLY A 216 -26.81 0.28 37.18
CA GLY A 216 -28.23 -0.07 37.03
C GLY A 216 -28.77 -1.11 38.02
N ALA A 217 -27.95 -1.63 38.93
CA ALA A 217 -28.29 -2.83 39.73
C ALA A 217 -28.61 -2.58 41.22
N PHE A 218 -28.81 -1.33 41.67
CA PHE A 218 -29.26 -1.07 43.04
C PHE A 218 -30.56 -0.27 43.11
N ALA A 219 -31.62 -1.02 43.40
CA ALA A 219 -32.80 -0.64 44.18
C ALA A 219 -33.93 0.16 43.49
N ARG A 220 -34.71 -0.56 42.68
CA ARG A 220 -36.18 -0.47 42.72
C ARG A 220 -36.70 -1.42 43.80
N ARG A 221 -37.21 -0.92 44.93
CA ARG A 221 -38.24 -1.66 45.70
C ARG A 221 -39.18 -0.71 46.43
N LYS A 222 -40.45 -0.79 46.02
CA LYS A 222 -41.65 -0.16 46.60
C LYS A 222 -41.78 -0.42 48.11
N GLY A 223 -42.23 0.61 48.82
CA GLY A 223 -42.93 0.63 50.09
C GLY A 223 -43.72 1.93 50.14
#